data_AF-A0A4P5R609-F1
#
_entry.id   AF-A0A4P5R609-F1
#
_cell.length_a   1.000
_cell.length_b   1.000
_cell.length_c   1.000
_cell.angle_alpha   90.00
_cell.angle_beta   90.00
_cell.angle_gamma   90.00
#
_symmetry.space_group_name_H-M   'P 1'
#
loop_
_entity.id
_entity.type
_entity.pdbx_description
1 polymer ?
#
loop_
_entity_poly.entity_id
_entity_poly.type
_entity_poly.pdbx_seq_one_letter_code
_entity_poly.pdbx_strand_id
1 'polypeptide(L)' 'MSISPERCPLCGQPNDCARATQPDDKGPCWCMKETFPPELIARVPEEARGCACICQRCLADAQREK' A
#
# COMPACT_ATOMS: atom_id res chain seq x y z
N MET A 1 14.90 5.23 10.63
CA MET A 1 14.58 4.47 9.41
C MET A 1 13.71 5.34 8.51
N SER A 2 14.04 5.49 7.23
CA SER A 2 13.24 6.29 6.30
C SER A 2 12.20 5.40 5.61
N ILE A 3 10.92 5.57 5.96
CA ILE A 3 9.80 4.94 5.23
C ILE A 3 9.70 5.61 3.86
N SER A 4 9.83 4.83 2.79
CA SER A 4 9.66 5.34 1.42
C SER A 4 8.19 5.27 1.03
N PRO A 5 7.50 6.41 0.78
CA PRO A 5 6.08 6.42 0.46
C PRO A 5 5.77 5.69 -0.86
N GLU A 6 6.73 5.63 -1.78
CA GLU A 6 6.65 4.94 -3.07
C GLU A 6 6.87 3.41 -3.00
N ARG A 7 7.25 2.89 -1.83
CA ARG A 7 7.54 1.46 -1.63
C ARG A 7 6.54 0.82 -0.70
N CYS A 8 6.18 -0.42 -1.00
CA CYS A 8 5.33 -1.23 -0.16
C CYS A 8 6.08 -1.60 1.13
N PRO A 9 5.50 -1.34 2.32
CA PRO A 9 6.16 -1.65 3.59
C PRO A 9 6.20 -3.15 3.91
N LEU A 10 5.48 -3.98 3.14
CA LEU A 10 5.44 -5.44 3.33
C LEU A 10 6.51 -6.17 2.50
N CYS A 11 6.76 -5.73 1.27
CA CYS A 11 7.67 -6.41 0.34
C CYS A 11 8.81 -5.54 -0.19
N GLY A 12 8.84 -4.23 0.12
CA GLY A 12 9.86 -3.28 -0.34
C GLY A 12 9.82 -2.91 -1.83
N GLN A 13 8.92 -3.51 -2.60
CA GLN A 13 8.70 -3.23 -4.02
C GLN A 13 7.93 -1.92 -4.24
N PRO A 14 7.96 -1.33 -5.44
CA PRO A 14 7.12 -0.18 -5.77
C PRO A 14 5.65 -0.46 -5.46
N ASN A 15 4.96 0.50 -4.85
CA ASN A 15 3.53 0.36 -4.58
C ASN A 15 2.63 0.89 -5.71
N ASP A 16 3.18 1.62 -6.68
CA ASP A 16 2.45 2.26 -7.78
C ASP A 16 1.26 3.10 -7.29
N CYS A 17 1.32 3.60 -6.06
CA CYS A 17 0.25 4.39 -5.48
C CYS A 17 0.45 5.86 -5.86
N ALA A 18 -0.35 6.33 -6.81
CA ALA A 18 -0.35 7.72 -7.25
C ALA A 18 -0.50 8.71 -6.07
N ARG A 19 -1.28 8.36 -5.03
CA ARG A 19 -1.46 9.21 -3.84
C ARG A 19 -0.19 9.34 -2.98
N ALA A 20 0.68 8.33 -3.00
CA ALA A 20 1.90 8.34 -2.22
C ALA A 20 3.06 9.02 -2.98
N THR A 21 3.05 8.94 -4.31
CA THR A 21 4.07 9.55 -5.19
C THR A 21 3.74 10.96 -5.65
N GLN A 22 2.46 11.28 -5.84
CA GLN A 22 1.97 12.55 -6.36
C GLN A 22 0.74 13.01 -5.58
N PRO A 23 0.92 13.61 -4.38
CA PRO A 23 -0.19 14.02 -3.53
C PRO A 23 -1.06 15.12 -4.14
N ASP A 24 -0.55 15.85 -5.13
CA ASP A 24 -1.28 16.91 -5.86
C ASP A 24 -2.22 16.32 -6.93
N ASP A 25 -1.95 15.11 -7.41
CA ASP A 25 -2.80 14.44 -8.39
C ASP A 25 -3.97 13.75 -7.66
N LYS A 26 -5.14 14.42 -7.72
CA LYS A 26 -6.39 13.94 -7.11
C LYS A 26 -7.13 12.92 -7.97
N GLY A 27 -6.46 12.29 -8.94
CA GLY A 27 -7.03 11.21 -9.72
C GLY A 27 -7.38 9.99 -8.86
N PRO A 28 -8.36 9.16 -9.29
CA PRO A 28 -8.66 7.92 -8.58
C PRO A 28 -7.49 6.94 -8.71
N CYS A 29 -6.73 6.77 -7.63
CA CYS A 29 -5.69 5.74 -7.56
C CYS A 29 -6.34 4.35 -7.55
N TRP A 30 -5.66 3.35 -8.12
CA TRP A 30 -6.12 1.96 -8.10
C TRP A 30 -6.41 1.47 -6.67
N CYS A 31 -5.63 1.94 -5.68
CA CYS A 31 -5.80 1.53 -4.28
C CYS A 31 -7.14 1.99 -3.68
N MET A 32 -7.80 3.01 -4.25
CA MET A 32 -9.13 3.43 -3.81
C MET A 32 -10.25 2.56 -4.37
N LYS A 33 -9.99 1.79 -5.44
CA LYS A 33 -10.97 0.88 -6.06
C LYS A 33 -10.91 -0.52 -5.47
N GLU A 34 -9.84 -0.81 -4.74
CA GLU A 34 -9.55 -2.11 -4.16
C GLU A 34 -9.91 -2.16 -2.67
N THR A 35 -10.26 -3.36 -2.19
CA THR A 35 -10.56 -3.60 -0.78
C THR A 35 -9.39 -4.30 -0.09
N PHE A 36 -8.81 -3.66 0.92
CA PHE A 36 -7.71 -4.24 1.71
C PHE A 36 -8.27 -5.07 2.88
N PRO A 37 -7.96 -6.37 2.97
CA PRO A 37 -8.38 -7.18 4.09
C PRO A 37 -7.69 -6.70 5.40
N PRO A 38 -8.38 -6.76 6.55
CA PRO A 38 -7.85 -6.27 7.83
C PRO A 38 -6.57 -7.01 8.25
N GLU A 39 -6.45 -8.28 7.88
CA GLU A 39 -5.30 -9.17 8.10
C GLU A 39 -4.03 -8.60 7.44
N LEU A 40 -4.16 -8.12 6.20
CA LEU A 40 -3.08 -7.50 5.45
C LEU A 40 -2.67 -6.17 6.07
N ILE A 41 -3.64 -5.37 6.53
CA ILE A 41 -3.37 -4.11 7.23
C ILE A 41 -2.66 -4.37 8.57
N ALA A 42 -3.03 -5.43 9.28
CA ALA A 42 -2.39 -5.82 10.53
C ALA A 42 -0.91 -6.19 10.33
N ARG A 43 -0.54 -6.73 9.16
CA ARG A 43 0.87 -7.02 8.79
C ARG A 43 1.70 -5.75 8.54
N VAL A 44 1.08 -4.59 8.34
CA VAL A 44 1.81 -3.33 8.11
C VAL A 44 2.41 -2.82 9.43
N PRO A 45 3.74 -2.55 9.48
CA PRO A 45 4.40 -1.96 10.64
C PRO A 45 3.75 -0.63 11.02
N GLU A 46 3.61 -0.35 12.31
CA GLU A 46 2.97 0.87 12.80
C GLU A 46 3.64 2.14 12.27
N GLU A 47 4.97 2.14 12.17
CA GLU A 47 5.77 3.23 11.61
C GLU A 47 5.48 3.51 10.13
N ALA A 48 4.98 2.51 9.39
CA ALA A 48 4.63 2.64 7.98
C ALA A 48 3.15 2.98 7.74
N ARG A 49 2.30 2.85 8.77
CA ARG A 49 0.85 3.12 8.66
C ARG A 49 0.64 4.61 8.42
N GLY A 50 -0.03 4.95 7.33
CA GLY A 50 -0.24 6.34 6.92
C GLY A 50 0.98 7.00 6.24
N CYS A 51 2.15 6.34 6.24
CA CYS A 51 3.36 6.83 5.56
C CYS A 51 3.58 6.16 4.19
N ALA A 52 3.22 4.88 4.03
CA ALA A 52 3.40 4.15 2.78
C ALA A 52 2.17 3.27 2.44
N CYS A 53 1.88 3.12 1.15
CA CYS A 53 0.78 2.28 0.69
C CYS A 53 1.24 0.84 0.38
N ILE A 54 0.32 -0.11 0.53
CA ILE A 54 0.51 -1.52 0.15
C ILE A 54 0.40 -1.63 -1.38
N CYS A 55 1.23 -2.49 -2.01
CA CYS A 55 1.18 -2.71 -3.47
C CYS A 55 0.06 -3.68 -3.87
N GLN A 56 -0.37 -3.64 -5.14
CA GLN A 56 -1.36 -4.59 -5.69
C GLN A 56 -0.95 -6.04 -5.49
N ARG A 57 0.34 -6.35 -5.50
CA ARG A 57 0.83 -7.72 -5.38
C ARG A 57 0.61 -8.29 -3.98
N CYS A 58 0.96 -7.54 -2.94
CA CYS A 58 0.67 -7.94 -1.55
C CYS A 58 -0.83 -7.99 -1.29
N LEU A 59 -1.61 -7.10 -1.92
CA LEU A 59 -3.06 -7.18 -1.85
C LEU A 59 -3.61 -8.46 -2.48
N ALA A 60 -3.20 -8.77 -3.71
CA ALA A 60 -3.63 -9.97 -4.43
C ALA A 60 -3.16 -11.26 -3.75
N ASP A 61 -2.05 -11.23 -3.02
CA ASP A 61 -1.57 -12.36 -2.20
C ASP A 61 -2.52 -12.59 -1.03
N ALA A 62 -2.80 -11.54 -0.24
CA ALA A 62 -3.72 -11.63 0.90
C ALA A 62 -5.17 -11.94 0.49
N GLN A 63 -5.61 -11.52 -0.70
CA GLN A 63 -6.92 -11.91 -1.23
C GLN A 63 -7.00 -13.40 -1.62
N ARG A 64 -5.86 -14.02 -1.95
CA ARG A 64 -5.77 -15.45 -2.31
C ARG A 64 -5.57 -16.37 -1.11
N GLU A 65 -5.06 -15.85 -0.02
CA GLU A 65 -4.93 -16.58 1.26
C GLU A 65 -6.29 -16.76 1.99
N LYS A 66 -7.41 -16.44 1.33
CA LYS A 66 -8.77 -16.44 1.88
C LYS A 66 -9.59 -17.68 1.51
#